data_AF-A0A741ZIA5-F1
#
_entry.id   AF-A0A741ZIA5-F1
#
_cell.length_a   1.000
_cell.length_b   1.000
_cell.length_c   1.000
_cell.angle_alpha   90.00
_cell.angle_beta   90.00
_cell.angle_gamma   90.00
#
_symmetry.space_group_name_H-M   'P 1'
#
loop_
_entity.id
_entity.type
_entity.pdbx_description
1 polymer ?
#
loop_
_entity_poly.entity_id
_entity_poly.type
_entity_poly.pdbx_seq_one_letter_code
_entity_poly.pdbx_strand_id
1 'polypeptide(L)'
;KNDLNIDVATIIKDKTKVEILDISPVSKVYAESLARMDYEKDKAKNKVAILDKKSYFDSYYENQVKSIVAKYTYINKDKEKDIFIASSFMNADECSVRFNGYITLSREF
;
A
#
# COMPACT_ATOMS: atom_id res chain seq x y z
N LYS A 1 8.71 -8.51 -11.69
CA LYS A 1 7.92 -8.13 -12.88
C LYS A 1 7.19 -6.84 -12.53
N ASN A 2 7.30 -5.78 -13.33
CA ASN A 2 6.66 -4.50 -13.00
C ASN A 2 5.17 -4.65 -13.33
N ASP A 3 4.30 -4.71 -12.31
CA ASP A 3 2.88 -5.11 -12.49
C ASP A 3 2.12 -4.13 -13.40
N LEU A 4 2.56 -2.87 -13.39
CA LEU A 4 2.00 -1.82 -14.22
C LEU A 4 2.55 -1.81 -15.65
N ASN A 5 3.70 -2.42 -15.95
CA ASN A 5 4.35 -2.32 -17.27
C ASN A 5 4.52 -0.88 -17.80
N ILE A 6 4.63 0.12 -16.91
CA ILE A 6 4.89 1.52 -17.26
C ILE A 6 6.41 1.73 -17.34
N ASP A 7 6.88 2.34 -18.43
CA ASP A 7 8.25 2.83 -18.52
C ASP A 7 8.41 4.10 -17.69
N VAL A 8 8.98 3.96 -16.49
CA VAL A 8 9.17 5.05 -15.53
C VAL A 8 10.06 6.17 -16.11
N ALA A 9 10.89 5.89 -17.13
CA ALA A 9 11.72 6.90 -17.79
C ALA A 9 10.92 7.89 -18.65
N THR A 10 9.67 7.58 -18.98
CA THR A 10 8.77 8.49 -19.73
C THR A 10 8.02 9.45 -18.81
N ILE A 11 7.95 9.18 -17.50
CA ILE A 11 7.23 9.98 -16.52
C ILE A 11 7.94 11.30 -16.24
N ILE A 12 7.20 12.40 -16.33
CA ILE A 12 7.63 13.74 -15.93
C ILE A 12 7.43 13.89 -14.42
N LYS A 13 8.50 13.67 -13.64
CA LYS A 13 8.44 13.60 -12.17
C LYS A 13 7.89 14.86 -11.50
N ASP A 14 8.30 16.04 -11.95
CA ASP A 14 7.85 17.34 -11.43
C ASP A 14 6.38 17.66 -11.73
N LYS A 15 5.78 16.94 -12.68
CA LYS A 15 4.35 17.04 -13.01
C LYS A 15 3.51 15.93 -12.39
N THR A 16 4.15 14.98 -11.71
CA THR A 16 3.43 13.94 -10.96
C THR A 16 2.73 14.59 -9.77
N LYS A 17 1.47 14.23 -9.54
CA LYS A 17 0.68 14.76 -8.42
C LYS A 17 0.25 13.64 -7.51
N VAL A 18 0.31 13.91 -6.22
CA VAL A 18 -0.23 13.04 -5.17
C VAL A 18 -1.26 13.84 -4.39
N GLU A 19 -2.46 13.32 -4.29
CA GLU A 19 -3.55 13.91 -3.51
C GLU A 19 -3.94 12.89 -2.43
N ILE A 20 -3.83 13.28 -1.16
CA ILE A 20 -4.31 12.45 -0.05
C ILE A 20 -5.84 12.50 -0.06
N LEU A 21 -6.48 11.34 -0.22
CA LEU A 21 -7.93 11.19 -0.21
C LEU A 21 -8.46 10.87 1.18
N ASP A 22 -7.75 10.03 1.94
CA ASP A 22 -8.12 9.66 3.30
C ASP A 22 -6.88 9.31 4.13
N ILE A 23 -6.94 9.65 5.42
CA ILE A 23 -6.05 9.13 6.45
C ILE A 23 -6.93 8.75 7.64
N SER A 24 -7.00 7.45 7.90
CA SER A 24 -7.86 6.90 8.95
C SER A 24 -7.11 5.89 9.82
N PRO A 25 -7.43 5.79 11.12
CA PRO A 25 -6.92 4.72 11.96
C PRO A 25 -7.32 3.35 11.40
N VAL A 26 -6.44 2.36 11.51
CA VAL A 26 -6.80 0.99 11.13
C VAL A 26 -7.74 0.41 12.19
N SER A 27 -8.87 -0.17 11.76
CA SER A 27 -9.81 -0.79 12.70
C SER A 27 -9.22 -2.08 13.27
N LYS A 28 -9.53 -2.36 14.54
CA LYS A 28 -9.04 -3.57 15.23
C LYS A 28 -9.39 -4.85 14.48
N VAL A 29 -10.64 -4.97 14.03
CA VAL A 29 -11.12 -6.15 13.27
C VAL A 29 -10.36 -6.32 11.97
N TYR A 30 -10.03 -5.22 11.28
CA TYR A 30 -9.26 -5.29 10.04
C TYR A 30 -7.81 -5.70 10.30
N ALA A 31 -7.16 -5.12 11.31
CA ALA A 31 -5.82 -5.52 11.74
C ALA A 31 -5.75 -7.00 12.16
N GLU A 32 -6.73 -7.51 12.91
CA GLU A 32 -6.82 -8.92 13.29
C GLU A 32 -6.95 -9.84 12.07
N SER A 33 -7.78 -9.45 11.09
CA SER A 33 -7.95 -10.19 9.84
C SER A 33 -6.63 -10.29 9.06
N LEU A 34 -5.93 -9.16 8.90
CA LEU A 34 -4.63 -9.09 8.23
C LEU A 34 -3.56 -9.94 8.95
N ALA A 35 -3.46 -9.77 10.27
CA ALA A 35 -2.52 -10.53 11.09
C ALA A 35 -2.75 -12.03 10.98
N ARG A 36 -4.02 -12.47 10.99
CA ARG A 36 -4.37 -13.88 10.78
C ARG A 36 -3.95 -14.37 9.40
N MET A 37 -4.25 -13.62 8.34
CA MET A 37 -3.91 -14.02 6.97
C MET A 37 -2.39 -14.17 6.79
N ASP A 38 -1.62 -13.20 7.29
CA ASP A 38 -0.16 -13.20 7.12
C ASP A 38 0.52 -14.25 8.02
N TYR A 39 0.04 -14.44 9.25
CA TYR A 39 0.50 -15.53 10.12
C TYR A 39 0.28 -16.91 9.48
N GLU A 40 -0.92 -17.19 8.95
CA GLU A 40 -1.20 -18.49 8.35
C GLU A 40 -0.43 -18.68 7.03
N LYS A 41 -0.23 -17.61 6.24
CA LYS A 41 0.62 -17.64 5.03
C LYS A 41 2.08 -17.94 5.37
N ASP A 42 2.61 -17.29 6.40
CA ASP A 42 3.98 -17.49 6.86
C ASP A 42 4.19 -18.91 7.41
N LYS A 43 3.26 -19.37 8.25
CA LYS A 43 3.23 -20.75 8.75
C LYS A 43 3.17 -21.77 7.61
N ALA A 44 2.34 -21.56 6.60
CA ALA A 44 2.27 -22.45 5.44
C ALA A 44 3.59 -22.51 4.66
N LYS A 45 4.30 -21.38 4.55
CA LYS A 45 5.61 -21.29 3.88
C LYS A 45 6.73 -21.96 4.70
N ASN A 46 6.74 -21.76 6.01
CA ASN A 46 7.86 -22.09 6.89
C ASN A 46 7.60 -23.30 7.82
N LYS A 47 6.44 -23.98 7.69
CA LYS A 47 5.89 -25.02 8.60
C LYS A 47 5.49 -24.51 9.99
N VAL A 48 6.20 -23.50 10.50
CA VAL A 48 5.90 -22.73 11.70
C VAL A 48 6.01 -21.24 11.35
N ALA A 49 5.16 -20.40 11.92
CA ALA A 49 5.28 -18.96 11.73
C ALA A 49 6.53 -18.42 12.45
N ILE A 50 7.19 -17.44 11.85
CA ILE A 50 8.39 -16.77 12.37
C ILE A 50 8.05 -15.99 13.65
N LEU A 51 6.90 -15.33 13.67
CA LEU A 51 6.41 -14.53 14.79
C LEU A 51 5.12 -15.12 15.34
N ASP A 52 4.78 -14.76 16.58
CA ASP A 52 3.48 -15.08 17.15
C ASP A 52 2.36 -14.20 16.56
N LYS A 53 1.10 -14.62 16.73
CA LYS A 53 -0.06 -13.91 16.18
C LYS A 53 -0.16 -12.47 16.71
N LYS A 54 0.28 -12.22 17.95
CA LYS A 54 0.24 -10.89 18.56
C LYS A 54 1.19 -9.93 17.85
N SER A 55 2.42 -10.36 17.56
CA SER A 55 3.41 -9.53 16.86
C SER A 55 2.92 -9.14 15.46
N TYR A 56 2.26 -10.05 14.75
CA TYR A 56 1.60 -9.72 13.48
C TYR A 56 0.49 -8.67 13.66
N PHE A 57 -0.35 -8.80 14.70
CA PHE A 57 -1.41 -7.82 15.00
C PHE A 57 -0.84 -6.44 15.36
N ASP A 58 0.16 -6.41 16.25
CA ASP A 58 0.79 -5.18 16.71
C ASP A 58 1.35 -4.38 15.51
N SER A 59 1.90 -5.06 14.50
CA SER A 59 2.40 -4.42 13.27
C SER A 59 1.33 -3.67 12.46
N TYR A 60 0.04 -3.98 12.66
CA TYR A 60 -1.07 -3.36 11.92
C TYR A 60 -1.97 -2.47 12.77
N TYR A 61 -1.73 -2.39 14.09
CA TYR A 61 -2.65 -1.68 15.00
C TYR A 61 -1.93 -0.80 16.02
N GLU A 62 -0.82 -1.28 16.58
CA GLU A 62 -0.03 -0.52 17.55
C GLU A 62 0.84 0.54 16.84
N ASN A 63 1.52 1.39 17.62
CA ASN A 63 2.38 2.43 17.07
C ASN A 63 1.68 3.43 16.12
N GLN A 64 0.41 3.73 16.41
CA GLN A 64 -0.41 4.68 15.65
C GLN A 64 -0.51 4.34 14.15
N VAL A 65 -0.66 3.06 13.82
CA VAL A 65 -0.85 2.63 12.42
C VAL A 65 -2.09 3.31 11.81
N LYS A 66 -1.87 3.95 10.65
CA LYS A 66 -2.90 4.64 9.87
C LYS A 66 -2.96 4.05 8.48
N SER A 67 -4.17 3.87 7.98
CA SER A 67 -4.43 3.66 6.56
C SER A 67 -4.38 5.00 5.84
N ILE A 68 -3.60 5.08 4.78
CA ILE A 68 -3.58 6.21 3.85
C ILE A 68 -4.16 5.73 2.53
N VAL A 69 -5.04 6.55 1.97
CA VAL A 69 -5.50 6.43 0.59
C VAL A 69 -5.06 7.68 -0.16
N ALA A 70 -4.34 7.50 -1.27
CA ALA A 70 -3.85 8.61 -2.08
C ALA A 70 -4.12 8.38 -3.56
N LYS A 71 -4.51 9.45 -4.24
CA LYS A 71 -4.62 9.49 -5.70
C LYS A 71 -3.29 9.93 -6.29
N TYR A 72 -2.74 9.11 -7.14
CA TYR A 72 -1.53 9.39 -7.92
C TYR A 72 -1.94 9.75 -9.34
N THR A 73 -1.39 10.83 -9.86
CA THR A 73 -1.52 11.22 -11.26
C THR A 73 -0.14 11.34 -11.86
N TYR A 74 0.16 10.47 -12.82
CA TYR A 74 1.39 10.47 -13.59
C TYR A 74 1.14 11.08 -14.96
N ILE A 75 2.13 11.81 -15.47
CA ILE A 75 2.08 12.45 -16.79
C ILE A 75 3.35 12.05 -17.53
N ASN A 76 3.24 11.54 -18.76
CA ASN A 76 4.40 11.21 -19.59
C ASN A 76 4.82 12.37 -20.51
N LYS A 77 5.88 12.16 -21.30
CA LYS A 77 6.41 13.14 -22.27
C LYS A 77 5.42 13.51 -23.38
N ASP A 78 4.53 12.59 -23.72
CA ASP A 78 3.47 12.77 -24.72
C ASP A 78 2.21 13.44 -24.14
N LYS A 79 2.25 13.83 -22.85
CA LYS A 79 1.18 14.45 -22.06
C LYS A 79 -0.01 13.53 -21.77
N GLU A 80 0.17 12.23 -21.97
CA GLU A 80 -0.78 11.20 -21.57
C GLU A 80 -0.77 11.07 -20.03
N LYS A 81 -1.90 10.63 -19.47
CA LYS A 81 -2.17 10.61 -18.04
C LYS A 81 -2.63 9.25 -17.54
N ASP A 82 -1.91 8.78 -16.53
CA ASP A 82 -2.33 7.63 -15.73
C ASP A 82 -2.75 8.09 -14.34
N ILE A 83 -3.89 7.60 -13.88
CA ILE A 83 -4.47 7.96 -12.58
C ILE A 83 -4.75 6.68 -11.80
N PHE A 84 -4.17 6.60 -10.60
CA PHE A 84 -4.36 5.48 -9.69
C PHE A 84 -4.84 5.97 -8.33
N ILE A 85 -5.68 5.20 -7.66
CA ILE A 85 -5.89 5.33 -6.21
C ILE A 85 -5.18 4.17 -5.56
N ALA A 86 -4.22 4.47 -4.68
CA ALA A 86 -3.49 3.45 -3.94
C ALA A 86 -3.76 3.57 -2.44
N SER A 87 -3.69 2.44 -1.74
CA SER A 87 -3.85 2.38 -0.29
C SER A 87 -2.71 1.63 0.37
N SER A 88 -2.29 2.12 1.53
CA SER A 88 -1.16 1.58 2.30
C SER A 88 -1.32 1.90 3.78
N PHE A 89 -0.60 1.18 4.61
CA PHE A 89 -0.46 1.49 6.03
C PHE A 89 0.87 2.18 6.30
N MET A 90 0.85 3.20 7.16
CA MET A 90 2.02 3.81 7.78
C MET A 90 1.91 3.71 9.30
N ASN A 91 3.02 3.75 10.01
CA ASN A 91 3.04 3.93 11.47
C ASN A 91 3.87 5.17 11.83
N ALA A 92 4.12 5.41 13.11
CA ALA A 92 4.87 6.59 13.55
C ALA A 92 6.35 6.59 13.09
N ASP A 93 6.93 5.42 12.83
CA ASP A 93 8.36 5.24 12.54
C ASP A 93 8.65 4.95 11.05
N GLU A 94 7.68 4.38 10.34
CA GLU A 94 7.79 3.89 8.97
C GLU A 94 6.70 4.49 8.07
N CYS A 95 7.11 5.07 6.95
CA CYS A 95 6.20 5.65 5.96
C CYS A 95 5.40 4.61 5.16
N SER A 96 5.74 3.32 5.25
CA SER A 96 5.00 2.22 4.61
C SER A 96 5.29 0.90 5.31
N VAL A 97 4.30 0.43 6.08
CA VAL A 97 4.32 -0.88 6.77
C VAL A 97 3.71 -1.96 5.87
N ARG A 98 2.73 -1.57 5.03
CA ARG A 98 2.03 -2.49 4.13
C ARG A 98 1.46 -1.75 2.93
N PHE A 99 1.67 -2.30 1.74
CA PHE A 99 0.92 -1.90 0.54
C PHE A 99 -0.32 -2.79 0.39
N ASN A 100 -1.52 -2.20 0.38
CA ASN A 100 -2.77 -2.94 0.28
C ASN A 100 -3.22 -3.15 -1.17
N GLY A 101 -2.72 -2.32 -2.09
CA GLY A 101 -3.05 -2.38 -3.50
C GLY A 101 -3.46 -1.03 -4.07
N TYR A 102 -3.88 -1.05 -5.32
CA TYR A 102 -4.33 0.12 -6.05
C TYR A 102 -5.50 -0.20 -6.99
N ILE A 103 -6.20 0.84 -7.41
CA ILE A 103 -7.24 0.82 -8.44
C ILE A 103 -6.82 1.80 -9.53
N THR A 104 -6.95 1.38 -10.79
CA THR A 104 -6.74 2.23 -11.95
C THR A 104 -8.01 3.03 -12.25
N LEU A 105 -7.92 4.36 -12.21
CA LEU A 105 -9.01 5.26 -12.62
C LEU A 105 -8.92 5.63 -14.09
N SER A 106 -7.71 5.86 -14.59
CA SER A 106 -7.44 6.13 -16.00
C SER A 106 -6.06 5.58 -16.35
N ARG A 107 -5.92 5.11 -17.59
CA ARG A 107 -4.65 4.63 -18.10
C ARG A 107 -4.52 4.92 -19.58
N GLU A 108 -3.56 5.76 -19.91
CA GLU A 108 -3.26 6.20 -21.27
C GLU A 108 -1.91 5.63 -21.75
N PHE A 109 -1.01 5.19 -20.86
CA PHE A 109 0.30 4.62 -21.22
C PHE A 109 0.80 3.43 -20.36
#